data_AF-A0A1E4I3C4-F1
#
_entry.id   AF-A0A1E4I3C4-F1
#
_cell.length_a   1.000
_cell.length_b   1.000
_cell.length_c   1.000
_cell.angle_alpha   90.00
_cell.angle_beta   90.00
_cell.angle_gamma   90.00
#
_symmetry.space_group_name_H-M   'P 1'
#
loop_
_entity.id
_entity.type
_entity.pdbx_description
1 polymer ?
#
loop_
_entity_poly.entity_id
_entity_poly.type
_entity_poly.pdbx_seq_one_letter_code
_entity_poly.pdbx_strand_id
1 'polypeptide(L)'
;MRAHPGAGAWPGRREDTPGDTAATFAPFIAWLASREGDEPLRRRHRRVVEHYLTWCRGDRGPARERRRRYEVATFRDEAQSEQVTPALERFDEYRSILAATRIPD
;
A
#
# COMPACT_ATOMS: atom_id res chain seq x y z
N MET A 1 24.47 45.01 6.62
CA MET A 1 24.99 44.16 5.54
C MET A 1 24.45 42.75 5.80
N ARG A 2 23.38 42.29 5.14
CA ARG A 2 23.35 41.35 3.98
C ARG A 2 24.47 40.28 4.06
N ALA A 3 24.19 38.98 3.94
CA ALA A 3 23.43 38.38 2.84
C ALA A 3 22.64 37.10 3.22
N HIS A 4 21.54 36.89 2.51
CA HIS A 4 20.87 35.60 2.27
C HIS A 4 21.77 34.67 1.45
N PRO A 5 21.54 33.35 1.56
CA PRO A 5 21.11 32.57 0.39
C PRO A 5 19.85 31.75 0.76
N GLY A 6 18.80 31.63 -0.05
CA GLY A 6 18.75 31.69 -1.50
C GLY A 6 18.95 30.30 -2.09
N ALA A 7 17.84 29.64 -2.44
CA ALA A 7 17.70 28.50 -3.35
C ALA A 7 18.03 27.08 -2.83
N GLY A 8 16.94 26.34 -2.65
CA GLY A 8 16.90 24.89 -2.62
C GLY A 8 15.45 24.43 -2.72
N ALA A 9 14.72 24.93 -3.72
CA ALA A 9 13.42 24.39 -4.08
C ALA A 9 13.67 22.96 -4.60
N TRP A 10 13.36 21.96 -3.77
CA TRP A 10 13.42 20.56 -4.16
C TRP A 10 12.29 20.28 -5.15
N PRO A 11 12.57 19.94 -6.43
CA PRO A 11 11.55 19.48 -7.34
C PRO A 11 11.32 18.00 -7.02
N GLY A 12 10.17 17.66 -6.43
CA GLY A 12 9.85 16.25 -6.19
C GLY A 12 8.98 15.93 -5.00
N ARG A 13 8.45 16.91 -4.26
CA ARG A 13 7.23 16.65 -3.49
C ARG A 13 6.08 16.58 -4.49
N ARG A 14 5.94 15.44 -5.18
CA ARG A 14 4.59 14.97 -5.48
C ARG A 14 3.98 14.82 -4.10
N GLU A 15 3.11 15.76 -3.77
CA GLU A 15 2.16 15.60 -2.69
C GLU A 15 1.55 14.22 -2.90
N ASP A 16 1.97 13.27 -2.08
CA ASP A 16 1.33 11.97 -1.95
C ASP A 16 -0.05 12.28 -1.37
N THR A 17 -0.92 12.66 -2.29
CA THR A 17 -2.20 13.28 -2.00
C THR A 17 -3.01 12.18 -1.33
N PRO A 18 -3.77 12.46 -0.26
CA PRO A 18 -4.61 11.46 0.40
C PRO A 18 -5.57 10.69 -0.54
N GLY A 19 -5.71 11.12 -1.80
CA GLY A 19 -6.33 10.40 -2.90
C GLY A 19 -5.58 9.15 -3.42
N ASP A 20 -4.26 8.98 -3.24
CA ASP A 20 -3.52 7.83 -3.81
C ASP A 20 -3.95 6.49 -3.19
N THR A 21 -4.19 6.48 -1.88
CA THR A 21 -4.74 5.31 -1.19
C THR A 21 -6.18 5.03 -1.59
N ALA A 22 -7.04 6.04 -1.68
CA ALA A 22 -8.43 5.84 -2.09
C ALA A 22 -8.52 5.36 -3.55
N ALA A 23 -7.67 5.91 -4.43
CA ALA A 23 -7.55 5.55 -5.83
C ALA A 23 -7.01 4.12 -6.03
N THR A 24 -6.15 3.64 -5.12
CA THR A 24 -5.64 2.25 -5.16
C THR A 24 -6.60 1.26 -4.47
N PHE A 25 -7.27 1.70 -3.41
CA PHE A 25 -8.05 0.82 -2.53
C PHE A 25 -9.43 0.48 -3.09
N ALA A 26 -10.14 1.45 -3.67
CA ALA A 26 -11.48 1.19 -4.23
C ALA A 26 -11.48 0.16 -5.38
N PRO A 27 -10.57 0.23 -6.38
CA PRO A 27 -10.55 -0.77 -7.43
C PRO A 27 -9.98 -2.11 -6.95
N PHE A 28 -9.13 -2.12 -5.91
CA PHE A 28 -8.74 -3.36 -5.23
C PHE A 28 -9.95 -4.06 -4.59
N ILE A 29 -10.83 -3.34 -3.90
CA ILE A 29 -12.05 -3.93 -3.30
C ILE A 29 -12.95 -4.55 -4.38
N ALA A 30 -13.15 -3.85 -5.49
CA ALA A 30 -13.95 -4.35 -6.60
C ALA A 30 -13.35 -5.62 -7.23
N TRP A 31 -12.03 -5.64 -7.45
CA TRP A 31 -11.31 -6.82 -7.93
C TRP A 31 -11.35 -7.97 -6.92
N LEU A 32 -11.21 -7.69 -5.63
CA LEU A 32 -11.27 -8.71 -4.58
C LEU A 32 -12.65 -9.37 -4.53
N ALA A 33 -13.72 -8.60 -4.75
CA ALA A 33 -15.09 -9.14 -4.78
C ALA A 33 -15.35 -10.12 -5.93
N SER A 34 -14.62 -10.02 -7.05
CA SER A 34 -14.74 -10.97 -8.17
C SER A 34 -13.87 -12.22 -8.00
N ARG A 35 -12.88 -12.19 -7.10
CA ARG A 35 -11.95 -13.31 -6.85
C ARG A 35 -12.31 -14.12 -5.62
N GLU A 36 -12.81 -13.46 -4.58
CA GLU A 36 -13.11 -14.07 -3.29
C GLU A 36 -14.61 -14.08 -3.03
N GLY A 37 -15.21 -15.27 -3.08
CA GLY A 37 -16.63 -15.48 -2.82
C GLY A 37 -16.98 -15.49 -1.33
N ASP A 38 -16.00 -15.77 -0.46
CA ASP A 38 -16.18 -15.80 0.99
C ASP A 38 -16.17 -14.36 1.57
N GLU A 39 -17.33 -13.92 2.04
CA GLU A 39 -17.52 -12.58 2.58
C GLU A 39 -16.69 -12.31 3.85
N PRO A 40 -16.60 -13.23 4.84
CA PRO A 40 -15.71 -13.06 5.99
C PRO A 40 -14.23 -12.85 5.59
N LEU A 41 -13.71 -13.68 4.69
CA LEU A 41 -12.34 -13.61 4.20
C LEU A 41 -12.08 -12.33 3.41
N ARG A 42 -13.01 -11.93 2.55
CA ARG A 42 -12.97 -10.66 1.81
C ARG A 42 -12.91 -9.46 2.74
N ARG A 43 -13.74 -9.42 3.80
CA ARG A 43 -13.71 -8.35 4.81
C ARG A 43 -12.37 -8.29 5.54
N ARG A 44 -11.81 -9.45 5.87
CA ARG A 44 -10.50 -9.56 6.53
C ARG A 44 -9.38 -9.02 5.63
N HIS A 45 -9.32 -9.46 4.38
CA HIS A 45 -8.36 -8.97 3.40
C HIS A 45 -8.47 -7.46 3.19
N ARG A 46 -9.70 -6.95 3.05
CA ARG A 46 -9.95 -5.50 2.94
C ARG A 46 -9.35 -4.73 4.12
N ARG A 47 -9.63 -5.15 5.36
CA ARG A 47 -9.12 -4.49 6.58
C ARG A 47 -7.60 -4.51 6.65
N VAL A 48 -6.98 -5.64 6.33
CA VAL A 48 -5.50 -5.74 6.36
C VAL A 48 -4.86 -4.81 5.33
N VAL A 49 -5.39 -4.78 4.10
CA VAL A 49 -4.84 -3.94 3.03
C VAL A 49 -5.05 -2.45 3.31
N GLU A 50 -6.21 -2.07 3.87
CA GLU A 50 -6.46 -0.70 4.33
C GLU A 50 -5.44 -0.26 5.39
N HIS A 51 -5.21 -1.13 6.38
CA HIS A 51 -4.25 -0.87 7.44
C HIS A 51 -2.82 -0.78 6.90
N TYR A 52 -2.45 -1.67 5.97
CA TYR A 52 -1.16 -1.63 5.29
C TYR A 52 -0.95 -0.32 4.53
N LEU A 53 -1.92 0.10 3.70
CA LEU A 53 -1.81 1.35 2.94
C LEU A 53 -1.74 2.58 3.85
N THR A 54 -2.49 2.55 4.96
CA THR A 54 -2.43 3.61 5.98
C THR A 54 -1.05 3.66 6.65
N TRP A 55 -0.50 2.51 7.02
CA TRP A 55 0.84 2.41 7.60
C TRP A 55 1.93 2.89 6.63
N CYS A 56 1.80 2.55 5.34
CA CYS A 56 2.73 2.98 4.29
C CYS A 56 2.88 4.51 4.19
N ARG A 57 1.86 5.30 4.56
CA ARG A 57 1.93 6.77 4.54
C ARG A 57 2.89 7.34 5.59
N GLY A 58 2.98 6.68 6.75
CA GLY A 58 3.90 7.05 7.82
C GLY A 58 5.30 6.48 7.64
N ASP A 59 5.43 5.48 6.76
CA ASP A 59 6.67 4.76 6.54
C ASP A 59 7.67 5.54 5.68
N ARG A 60 8.88 5.76 6.21
CA ARG A 60 9.97 6.47 5.51
C ARG A 60 11.05 5.56 4.93
N GLY A 61 10.95 4.25 5.12
CA GLY A 61 11.98 3.35 4.62
C GLY A 61 11.81 2.98 3.14
N PRO A 62 12.75 2.20 2.60
CA PRO A 62 12.78 1.86 1.19
C PRO A 62 11.57 1.04 0.75
N ALA A 63 11.04 1.35 -0.44
CA ALA A 63 9.81 0.74 -0.97
C ALA A 63 9.92 -0.79 -1.12
N ARG A 64 11.09 -1.30 -1.54
CA ARG A 64 11.34 -2.75 -1.74
C ARG A 64 11.27 -3.57 -0.44
N GLU A 65 11.50 -2.94 0.71
CA GLU A 65 11.46 -3.60 2.03
C GLU A 65 10.19 -3.24 2.82
N ARG A 66 9.30 -2.43 2.22
CA ARG A 66 8.12 -1.89 2.92
C ARG A 66 7.20 -2.98 3.44
N ARG A 67 6.92 -3.99 2.62
CA ARG A 67 6.10 -5.15 3.00
C ARG A 67 6.70 -5.88 4.20
N ARG A 68 7.97 -6.29 4.11
CA ARG A 68 8.68 -6.98 5.18
C ARG A 68 8.67 -6.17 6.49
N ARG A 69 8.85 -4.86 6.41
CA ARG A 69 8.85 -3.99 7.61
C ARG A 69 7.45 -3.84 8.21
N TYR A 70 6.42 -3.79 7.39
CA TYR A 70 5.03 -3.84 7.89
C TYR A 70 4.72 -5.17 8.56
N GLU A 71 5.12 -6.29 7.95
CA GLU A 71 4.95 -7.63 8.52
C GLU A 71 5.64 -7.73 9.89
N VAL A 72 6.91 -7.31 10.00
CA VAL A 72 7.63 -7.26 11.30
C VAL A 72 6.97 -6.33 12.31
N ALA A 73 6.44 -5.18 11.89
CA ALA A 73 5.76 -4.24 12.78
C ALA A 73 4.39 -4.73 13.25
N THR A 74 3.76 -5.64 12.49
CA THR A 74 2.38 -6.08 12.71
C THR A 74 2.32 -7.46 13.35
N PHE A 75 3.24 -8.37 13.04
CA PHE A 75 3.21 -9.75 13.53
C PHE A 75 3.65 -9.77 14.98
N ARG A 76 2.67 -9.77 15.89
CA ARG A 76 2.91 -10.02 17.31
C ARG A 76 2.87 -11.51 17.63
N ASP A 77 2.05 -12.25 16.89
CA ASP A 77 1.81 -13.68 17.08
C ASP A 77 1.56 -14.38 15.74
N GLU A 78 1.73 -15.71 15.70
CA GLU A 78 1.56 -16.55 14.51
C GLU A 78 0.18 -16.39 13.86
N ALA A 79 -0.88 -16.33 14.68
CA ALA A 79 -2.24 -16.11 14.21
C ALA A 79 -2.38 -14.82 13.39
N GLN A 80 -1.60 -13.75 13.68
CA GLN A 80 -1.63 -12.51 12.90
C GLN A 80 -0.88 -12.65 11.57
N SER A 81 0.22 -13.40 11.56
CA SER A 81 0.96 -13.73 10.33
C SER A 81 0.08 -14.48 9.33
N GLU A 82 -0.68 -15.48 9.81
CA GLU A 82 -1.65 -16.23 9.01
C GLU A 82 -2.80 -15.36 8.47
N GLN A 83 -3.03 -14.18 9.06
CA GLN A 83 -4.05 -13.26 8.56
C GLN A 83 -3.52 -12.29 7.52
N VAL A 84 -2.33 -11.77 7.80
CA VAL A 84 -1.81 -10.63 7.07
C VAL A 84 -1.12 -11.07 5.80
N THR A 85 -0.37 -12.16 5.84
CA THR A 85 0.35 -12.71 4.68
C THR A 85 -0.58 -12.95 3.48
N PRO A 86 -1.69 -13.73 3.58
CA PRO A 86 -2.55 -13.99 2.44
C PRO A 86 -3.23 -12.72 1.92
N ALA A 87 -3.57 -11.78 2.80
CA ALA A 87 -4.15 -10.51 2.39
C ALA A 87 -3.19 -9.66 1.55
N LEU A 88 -1.90 -9.61 1.95
CA LEU A 88 -0.87 -8.88 1.21
C LEU A 88 -0.49 -9.58 -0.09
N GLU A 89 -0.52 -10.91 -0.14
CA GLU A 89 -0.34 -11.67 -1.39
C GLU A 89 -1.43 -11.34 -2.42
N ARG A 90 -2.70 -11.26 -1.99
CA ARG A 90 -3.80 -10.83 -2.89
C ARG A 90 -3.62 -9.41 -3.37
N PHE A 91 -3.08 -8.53 -2.53
CA PHE A 91 -2.78 -7.17 -2.94
C PHE A 91 -1.63 -7.11 -3.96
N ASP A 92 -0.58 -7.91 -3.78
CA ASP A 92 0.52 -8.00 -4.74
C ASP A 92 0.09 -8.64 -6.08
N GLU A 93 -0.81 -9.62 -6.04
CA GLU A 93 -1.46 -10.18 -7.24
C GLU A 93 -2.17 -9.08 -8.03
N TYR A 94 -3.02 -8.30 -7.35
CA TYR A 94 -3.72 -7.16 -7.95
C TYR A 94 -2.75 -6.13 -8.55
N ARG A 95 -1.70 -5.75 -7.81
CA ARG A 95 -0.70 -4.79 -8.29
C ARG A 95 0.08 -5.31 -9.50
N SER A 96 0.37 -6.60 -9.54
CA SER A 96 1.07 -7.23 -10.66
C SER A 96 0.22 -7.21 -11.93
N ILE A 97 -1.10 -7.48 -11.79
CA ILE A 97 -2.05 -7.35 -12.91
C ILE A 97 -2.10 -5.91 -13.40
N LEU A 98 -2.22 -4.93 -12.51
CA LEU A 98 -2.21 -3.50 -12.89
C LEU A 98 -0.91 -3.07 -13.59
N ALA A 99 0.23 -3.60 -13.15
CA ALA A 99 1.51 -3.30 -13.78
C ALA A 99 1.59 -3.90 -15.19
N ALA A 100 1.06 -5.10 -15.39
CA ALA A 100 1.03 -5.78 -16.69
C ALA A 100 0.02 -5.17 -17.67
N THR A 101 -1.07 -4.56 -17.18
CA THR A 101 -2.09 -3.92 -18.01
C THR A 101 -1.80 -2.46 -18.31
N ARG A 102 -0.75 -1.88 -17.71
CA ARG A 102 -0.26 -0.55 -18.06
C ARG A 102 0.47 -0.64 -19.40
N ILE A 103 -0.24 -0.27 -20.47
CA ILE A 103 0.39 -0.04 -21.77
C ILE A 103 1.37 1.12 -21.58
N PRO A 104 2.67 0.96 -21.90
CA PRO A 104 3.59 2.10 -21.91
C PRO A 104 3.09 3.09 -22.97
N ASP A 105 2.86 4.33 -22.56
CA ASP A 105 2.60 5.45 -23.46
C ASP A 105 3.79 5.68 -24.40
#